data_AF-A0A7H8H8Y1-F1
#
_entry.id   AF-A0A7H8H8Y1-F1
#
_cell.length_a   1.000
_cell.length_b   1.000
_cell.length_c   1.000
_cell.angle_alpha   90.00
_cell.angle_beta   90.00
_cell.angle_gamma   90.00
#
_symmetry.space_group_name_H-M   'P 1'
#
loop_
_entity.id
_entity.type
_entity.pdbx_description
1 polymer ?
#
loop_
_entity_poly.entity_id
_entity_poly.type
_entity_poly.pdbx_seq_one_letter_code
_entity_poly.pdbx_strand_id
1 'polypeptide(L)'
;MPTRWTCPRCDREFARTGQGHTCVPGCTVEETFTGKPAWQRAVYDQVIEHLHTLGDVHEDAVRVGVFLKRDRKLAELRPRSRDVLVYLWLPQPVETARIAPASWASGPRVGHKLSLRAVSDVDDEVRGWLTVAFETS
;
A
#
# COMPACT_ATOMS: atom_id res chain seq x y z
N MET A 1 7.02 -12.56 -17.53
CA MET A 1 7.02 -11.70 -16.34
C MET A 1 8.28 -10.84 -16.38
N PRO A 2 8.20 -9.51 -16.19
CA PRO A 2 9.42 -8.71 -16.09
C PRO A 2 10.23 -9.21 -14.89
N THR A 3 11.51 -9.50 -15.10
CA THR A 3 12.41 -9.96 -14.05
C THR A 3 12.56 -8.84 -13.02
N ARG A 4 12.09 -9.08 -11.81
CA ARG A 4 12.21 -8.13 -10.70
C ARG A 4 13.64 -8.17 -10.16
N TRP A 5 14.13 -7.01 -9.73
CA TRP A 5 15.48 -6.86 -9.17
C TRP A 5 15.42 -6.85 -7.65
N THR A 6 16.16 -7.77 -7.03
CA THR A 6 16.38 -7.79 -5.58
C THR A 6 17.57 -6.89 -5.24
N CYS A 7 17.37 -5.95 -4.34
CA CYS A 7 18.45 -5.09 -3.86
C CYS A 7 19.43 -5.93 -3.02
N PRO A 8 20.74 -5.97 -3.36
CA PRO A 8 21.72 -6.80 -2.65
C PRO A 8 22.09 -6.28 -1.25
N ARG A 9 21.47 -5.18 -0.80
CA ARG A 9 21.74 -4.55 0.50
C ARG A 9 20.60 -4.71 1.51
N CYS A 10 19.37 -4.87 1.03
CA CYS A 10 18.18 -4.94 1.89
C CYS A 10 17.23 -6.07 1.54
N ASP A 11 17.56 -6.87 0.51
CA ASP A 11 16.82 -8.03 0.03
C ASP A 11 15.39 -7.76 -0.45
N ARG A 12 15.03 -6.47 -0.59
CA ARG A 12 13.72 -6.04 -1.10
C ARG A 12 13.69 -6.05 -2.62
N GLU A 13 12.50 -6.34 -3.14
CA GLU A 13 12.26 -6.49 -4.57
C GLU A 13 11.72 -5.20 -5.20
N PHE A 14 12.23 -4.88 -6.40
CA PHE A 14 11.92 -3.67 -7.14
C PHE A 14 11.72 -3.96 -8.64
N ALA A 15 10.94 -3.10 -9.30
CA ALA A 15 10.60 -3.27 -10.71
C ALA A 15 11.76 -2.95 -11.68
N ARG A 16 12.77 -2.20 -11.22
CA ARG A 16 13.92 -1.80 -12.06
C ARG A 16 15.24 -2.01 -11.32
N THR A 17 16.24 -2.50 -12.06
CA THR A 17 17.61 -2.63 -11.56
C THR A 17 18.13 -1.28 -11.08
N GLY A 18 18.69 -1.25 -9.86
CA GLY A 18 19.25 -0.04 -9.26
C GLY A 18 18.20 1.03 -8.93
N GLN A 19 16.92 0.68 -8.80
CA GLN A 19 15.87 1.64 -8.45
C GLN A 19 16.21 2.35 -7.13
N GLY A 20 16.26 3.69 -7.16
CA GLY A 20 16.46 4.50 -5.96
C GLY A 20 15.36 4.25 -4.94
N HIS A 21 15.75 3.92 -3.70
CA HIS A 21 14.85 3.65 -2.59
C HIS A 21 15.54 3.93 -1.26
N THR A 22 14.75 4.13 -0.21
CA THR A 22 15.28 4.09 1.16
C THR A 22 15.65 2.66 1.49
N CYS A 23 16.96 2.37 1.50
CA CYS A 23 17.52 1.04 1.71
C CYS A 23 17.44 0.65 3.19
N VAL A 24 16.26 0.16 3.59
CA VAL A 24 16.01 -0.43 4.91
C VAL A 24 15.70 -1.92 4.73
N PRO A 25 16.16 -2.79 5.66
CA PRO A 25 15.82 -4.21 5.63
C PRO A 25 14.30 -4.42 5.55
N GLY A 26 13.91 -5.40 4.74
CA GLY A 26 12.55 -5.95 4.81
C GLY A 26 12.29 -6.60 6.16
N CYS A 27 11.01 -6.77 6.47
CA CYS A 27 10.52 -7.65 7.52
C CYS A 27 9.28 -8.38 7.01
N THR A 28 8.67 -9.21 7.83
CA THR A 28 7.37 -9.82 7.52
C THR A 28 6.23 -8.83 7.75
N VAL A 29 5.06 -9.14 7.17
CA VAL A 29 3.81 -8.44 7.48
C VAL A 29 3.49 -8.55 8.96
N GLU A 30 3.57 -9.76 9.53
CA GLU A 30 3.44 -9.99 10.98
C GLU A 30 4.30 -9.03 11.82
N GLU A 31 5.60 -8.92 11.52
CA GLU A 31 6.51 -8.03 12.25
C GLU A 31 6.14 -6.54 12.12
N THR A 32 5.55 -6.14 10.99
CA THR A 32 5.05 -4.76 10.79
C THR A 32 3.90 -4.43 11.74
N PHE A 33 3.08 -5.42 12.08
CA PHE A 33 1.92 -5.28 12.95
C PHE A 33 2.16 -5.75 14.40
N THR A 34 3.34 -6.25 14.74
CA THR A 34 3.70 -6.64 16.11
C THR A 34 3.52 -5.46 17.08
N GLY A 35 2.79 -5.72 18.18
CA GLY A 35 2.48 -4.71 19.20
C GLY A 35 1.41 -3.68 18.79
N LYS A 36 0.78 -3.84 17.61
CA LYS A 36 -0.35 -3.02 17.18
C LYS A 36 -1.67 -3.63 17.65
N PRO A 37 -2.73 -2.82 17.81
CA PRO A 37 -4.06 -3.34 18.04
C PRO A 37 -4.50 -4.31 16.94
N ALA A 38 -5.17 -5.41 17.33
CA ALA A 38 -5.58 -6.47 16.39
C ALA A 38 -6.43 -5.95 15.21
N TRP A 39 -7.24 -4.91 15.43
CA TRP A 39 -8.06 -4.31 14.38
C TRP A 39 -7.22 -3.68 13.26
N GLN A 40 -5.98 -3.23 13.52
CA GLN A 40 -5.10 -2.69 12.49
C GLN A 40 -4.62 -3.78 11.54
N ARG A 41 -4.34 -4.97 12.07
CA ARG A 41 -4.05 -6.15 11.27
C ARG A 41 -5.28 -6.58 10.48
N ALA A 42 -6.46 -6.60 11.09
CA ALA A 42 -7.69 -6.95 10.39
C ALA A 42 -8.02 -5.97 9.24
N VAL A 43 -7.70 -4.67 9.37
CA VAL A 43 -7.78 -3.71 8.26
C VAL A 43 -6.86 -4.11 7.11
N TYR A 44 -5.62 -4.49 7.41
CA TYR A 44 -4.68 -5.00 6.40
C TYR A 44 -5.22 -6.23 5.70
N ASP A 45 -5.71 -7.21 6.48
CA ASP A 45 -6.25 -8.46 5.96
C ASP A 45 -7.42 -8.21 4.99
N GLN A 46 -8.34 -7.30 5.34
CA GLN A 46 -9.45 -6.93 4.44
C GLN A 46 -8.98 -6.26 3.15
N VAL A 47 -7.93 -5.45 3.20
CA VAL A 47 -7.37 -4.78 2.02
C VAL A 47 -6.66 -5.78 1.12
N ILE A 48 -5.81 -6.65 1.67
CA ILE A 48 -5.06 -7.62 0.87
C ILE A 48 -5.98 -8.71 0.32
N GLU A 49 -6.98 -9.15 1.09
CA GLU A 49 -8.01 -10.09 0.64
C GLU A 49 -8.75 -9.52 -0.58
N HIS A 50 -9.20 -8.27 -0.50
CA HIS A 50 -9.84 -7.58 -1.64
C HIS A 50 -8.94 -7.56 -2.86
N LEU A 51 -7.69 -7.14 -2.71
CA LEU A 51 -6.76 -7.01 -3.82
C LEU A 51 -6.40 -8.36 -4.45
N HIS A 52 -6.29 -9.43 -3.66
CA HIS A 52 -6.07 -10.78 -4.16
C HIS A 52 -7.26 -11.31 -4.97
N THR A 53 -8.47 -10.79 -4.78
CA THR A 53 -9.60 -11.10 -5.68
C THR A 53 -9.42 -10.53 -7.09
N LEU A 54 -8.62 -9.46 -7.24
CA LEU A 54 -8.33 -8.80 -8.51
C LEU A 54 -7.11 -9.39 -9.23
N GLY A 55 -6.17 -9.95 -8.47
CA GLY A 55 -5.03 -10.70 -8.97
C GLY A 55 -3.78 -10.59 -8.07
N ASP A 56 -2.64 -10.97 -8.63
CA ASP A 56 -1.37 -11.03 -7.88
C ASP A 56 -0.91 -9.65 -7.40
N VAL A 57 -0.57 -9.56 -6.12
CA VAL A 57 -0.03 -8.38 -5.44
C VAL A 57 1.18 -8.78 -4.63
N HIS A 58 2.27 -8.05 -4.82
CA HIS A 58 3.48 -8.21 -4.05
C HIS A 58 3.45 -7.34 -2.80
N GLU A 59 3.61 -7.99 -1.65
CA GLU A 59 3.71 -7.39 -0.33
C GLU A 59 5.18 -7.16 0.03
N ASP A 60 5.62 -5.90 0.03
CA ASP A 60 6.96 -5.51 0.49
C ASP A 60 6.86 -4.86 1.86
N ALA A 61 6.99 -5.69 2.90
CA ALA A 61 6.87 -5.27 4.29
C ALA A 61 8.19 -4.71 4.85
N VAL A 62 8.08 -3.59 5.55
CA VAL A 62 9.15 -2.97 6.33
C VAL A 62 8.57 -2.48 7.65
N ARG A 63 9.42 -2.19 8.63
CA ARG A 63 8.99 -1.78 9.99
C ARG A 63 7.96 -0.63 10.05
N VAL A 64 7.93 0.25 9.06
CA VAL A 64 7.03 1.40 8.99
C VAL A 64 5.67 1.08 8.35
N GLY A 65 5.57 -0.01 7.58
CA GLY A 65 4.36 -0.36 6.85
C GLY A 65 4.61 -1.36 5.73
N VAL A 66 3.52 -1.77 5.09
CA VAL A 66 3.55 -2.72 3.98
C VAL A 66 3.26 -2.00 2.67
N PHE A 67 4.14 -2.20 1.69
CA PHE A 67 4.08 -1.58 0.37
C PHE A 67 3.47 -2.59 -0.60
N LEU A 68 2.30 -2.27 -1.15
CA LEU A 68 1.59 -3.13 -2.09
C LEU A 68 1.96 -2.74 -3.51
N LYS A 69 2.45 -3.72 -4.28
CA LYS A 69 3.01 -3.48 -5.62
C LYS A 69 2.52 -4.52 -6.63
N ARG A 70 2.33 -4.07 -7.88
CA ARG A 70 2.27 -4.94 -9.06
C ARG A 70 3.44 -4.60 -9.97
N ASP A 71 3.19 -4.10 -11.17
CA ASP A 71 4.22 -3.51 -12.02
C ASP A 71 4.77 -2.22 -11.39
N ARG A 72 3.89 -1.48 -10.70
CA ARG A 72 4.23 -0.30 -9.89
C ARG A 72 3.59 -0.40 -8.51
N LYS A 73 4.04 0.47 -7.62
CA LYS A 73 3.39 0.66 -6.32
C LYS A 73 1.96 1.16 -6.52
N LEU A 74 1.00 0.52 -5.85
CA LEU A 74 -0.43 0.82 -5.92
C LEU A 74 -0.96 1.39 -4.60
N ALA A 75 -0.49 0.84 -3.47
CA ALA A 75 -0.87 1.28 -2.14
C ALA A 75 0.27 1.08 -1.12
N GLU A 76 0.11 1.70 0.05
CA GLU A 76 0.94 1.45 1.21
C GLU A 76 0.11 1.58 2.48
N LEU A 77 0.20 0.59 3.37
CA LEU A 77 -0.50 0.57 4.64
C LEU A 77 0.50 0.77 5.77
N ARG A 78 0.31 1.81 6.58
CA ARG A 78 1.16 2.11 7.73
C ARG A 78 0.35 2.08 9.04
N PRO A 79 0.56 1.09 9.92
CA PRO A 79 -0.06 1.08 11.23
C PRO A 79 0.51 2.19 12.12
N ARG A 80 -0.32 3.17 12.47
CA ARG A 80 0.02 4.28 13.39
C ARG A 80 -0.62 4.07 14.77
N SER A 81 -0.46 5.04 15.66
CA SER A 81 -0.99 4.95 17.02
C SER A 81 -2.53 4.96 17.09
N ARG A 82 -3.21 5.58 16.11
CA ARG A 82 -4.67 5.79 16.13
C ARG A 82 -5.42 5.32 14.89
N ASP A 83 -4.71 5.01 13.82
CA ASP A 83 -5.26 4.65 12.52
C ASP A 83 -4.28 3.75 11.75
N VAL A 84 -4.75 3.16 10.66
CA VAL A 84 -3.92 2.65 9.57
C VAL A 84 -3.94 3.72 8.48
N LEU A 85 -2.80 4.36 8.25
CA LEU A 85 -2.64 5.32 7.17
C LEU A 85 -2.46 4.56 5.86
N VAL A 86 -3.35 4.82 4.91
CA VAL A 86 -3.27 4.29 3.56
C VAL A 86 -2.78 5.39 2.64
N TYR A 87 -1.69 5.12 1.94
CA TYR A 87 -1.33 5.86 0.74
C TYR A 87 -1.85 5.10 -0.47
N LEU A 88 -2.47 5.82 -1.41
CA LEU A 88 -3.04 5.23 -2.61
C LEU A 88 -2.60 6.02 -3.84
N TRP A 89 -2.38 5.34 -4.96
CA TRP A 89 -2.04 5.98 -6.23
C TRP A 89 -3.17 5.78 -7.23
N LEU A 90 -3.85 6.88 -7.58
CA LEU A 90 -5.01 6.88 -8.50
C LEU A 90 -4.67 7.63 -9.79
N PRO A 91 -5.35 7.35 -10.93
CA PRO A 91 -5.09 8.02 -12.20
C PRO A 91 -5.54 9.50 -12.21
N GLN A 92 -6.47 9.87 -11.34
CA GLN A 92 -7.01 11.22 -11.24
C GLN A 92 -7.15 11.65 -9.78
N PRO A 93 -7.12 12.96 -9.47
CA PRO A 93 -7.44 13.45 -8.14
C PRO A 93 -8.85 13.03 -7.72
N VAL A 94 -8.99 12.55 -6.49
CA VAL A 94 -10.26 12.29 -5.83
C VAL A 94 -10.33 13.22 -4.62
N GLU A 95 -11.41 13.98 -4.53
CA GLU A 95 -11.67 14.93 -3.45
C GLU A 95 -12.94 14.53 -2.72
N THR A 96 -12.77 13.97 -1.52
CA THR A 96 -13.88 13.58 -0.63
C THR A 96 -13.50 13.90 0.81
N ALA A 97 -14.45 13.83 1.74
CA ALA A 97 -14.17 14.03 3.16
C ALA A 97 -13.20 12.98 3.75
N ARG A 98 -13.03 11.83 3.10
CA ARG A 98 -12.20 10.71 3.57
C ARG A 98 -10.78 10.73 3.00
N ILE A 99 -10.62 11.24 1.78
CA ILE A 99 -9.33 11.37 1.12
C ILE A 99 -8.82 12.79 1.33
N ALA A 100 -7.65 12.91 1.96
CA ALA A 100 -6.95 14.18 2.01
C ALA A 100 -6.62 14.65 0.59
N PRO A 101 -6.63 15.97 0.32
CA PRO A 101 -6.29 16.51 -0.99
C PRO A 101 -5.04 15.86 -1.57
N ALA A 102 -5.09 15.61 -2.87
CA ALA A 102 -3.98 15.09 -3.64
C ALA A 102 -2.68 15.81 -3.28
N SER A 103 -1.70 15.04 -2.79
CA SER A 103 -0.53 15.64 -2.12
C SER A 103 0.71 15.69 -3.01
N TRP A 104 0.79 14.86 -4.05
CA TRP A 104 1.80 14.96 -5.12
C TRP A 104 1.39 14.14 -6.36
N ALA A 105 1.93 14.51 -7.51
CA ALA A 105 1.85 13.72 -8.74
C ALA A 105 3.09 12.83 -8.90
N SER A 106 2.91 11.61 -9.41
CA SER A 106 3.95 10.65 -9.74
C SER A 106 3.68 10.11 -11.14
N GLY A 107 4.19 10.81 -12.16
CA GLY A 107 3.86 10.54 -13.55
C GLY A 107 2.35 10.77 -13.80
N PRO A 108 1.63 9.82 -14.44
CA PRO A 108 0.21 9.96 -14.73
C PRO A 108 -0.70 9.66 -13.52
N ARG A 109 -0.14 9.45 -12.32
CA ARG A 109 -0.89 9.07 -11.11
C ARG A 109 -0.70 10.10 -10.02
N VAL A 110 -1.69 10.18 -9.15
CA VAL A 110 -1.77 11.13 -8.06
C VAL A 110 -1.76 10.36 -6.73
N GLY A 111 -0.97 10.86 -5.77
CA GLY A 111 -0.86 10.28 -4.43
C GLY A 111 -1.91 10.83 -3.49
N HIS A 112 -2.73 9.93 -2.95
CA HIS A 112 -3.79 10.19 -1.98
C HIS A 112 -3.44 9.61 -0.61
N LYS A 113 -4.03 10.19 0.43
CA LYS A 113 -3.92 9.70 1.80
C LYS A 113 -5.29 9.60 2.43
N LEU A 114 -5.56 8.47 3.08
CA LEU A 114 -6.75 8.27 3.92
C LEU A 114 -6.36 7.52 5.20
N SER A 115 -7.11 7.73 6.27
CA SER A 115 -6.86 7.10 7.57
C SER A 115 -8.01 6.17 7.93
N LEU A 116 -7.75 4.87 8.03
CA LEU A 116 -8.72 3.86 8.44
C LEU A 116 -8.61 3.64 9.95
N ARG A 117 -9.72 3.80 10.67
CA ARG A 117 -9.80 3.72 12.14
C ARG A 117 -10.54 2.47 12.61
N ALA A 118 -11.24 1.78 11.73
CA ALA A 118 -11.90 0.52 11.98
C ALA A 118 -11.87 -0.38 10.74
N VAL A 119 -12.09 -1.68 10.95
CA VAL A 119 -12.20 -2.67 9.85
C VAL A 119 -13.35 -2.31 8.90
N SER A 120 -14.44 -1.76 9.44
CA SER A 120 -15.59 -1.29 8.66
C SER A 120 -15.29 -0.13 7.72
N ASP A 121 -14.15 0.56 7.89
CA ASP A 121 -13.74 1.62 6.96
C ASP A 121 -13.24 1.04 5.63
N VAL A 122 -12.97 -0.27 5.54
CA VAL A 122 -12.72 -0.98 4.27
C VAL A 122 -14.06 -1.35 3.62
N ASP A 123 -14.87 -0.32 3.39
CA ASP A 123 -16.18 -0.41 2.75
C ASP A 123 -16.07 -0.36 1.21
N ASP A 124 -17.22 -0.39 0.53
CA ASP A 124 -17.29 -0.45 -0.93
C ASP A 124 -16.61 0.76 -1.60
N GLU A 125 -16.62 1.93 -0.96
CA GLU A 125 -15.96 3.12 -1.48
C GLU A 125 -14.43 2.95 -1.47
N VAL A 126 -13.87 2.52 -0.33
CA VAL A 126 -12.43 2.25 -0.22
C VAL A 126 -12.00 1.11 -1.12
N ARG A 127 -12.80 0.04 -1.22
CA ARG A 127 -12.57 -1.07 -2.15
C ARG A 127 -12.60 -0.61 -3.60
N GLY A 128 -13.52 0.29 -3.97
CA GLY A 128 -13.58 0.89 -5.29
C GLY A 128 -12.29 1.63 -5.65
N TRP A 129 -11.74 2.44 -4.73
CA TRP A 129 -10.46 3.11 -4.96
C TRP A 129 -9.29 2.14 -5.04
N LEU A 130 -9.27 1.08 -4.22
CA LEU A 130 -8.26 0.03 -4.29
C LEU A 130 -8.31 -0.69 -5.64
N THR A 131 -9.49 -0.96 -6.17
CA THR A 131 -9.66 -1.55 -7.51
C THR A 131 -9.10 -0.64 -8.60
N VAL A 132 -9.44 0.66 -8.58
CA VAL A 132 -8.90 1.63 -9.54
C VAL A 132 -7.38 1.72 -9.44
N ALA A 133 -6.82 1.72 -8.23
CA ALA A 133 -5.38 1.71 -8.02
C ALA A 133 -4.73 0.43 -8.57
N PHE A 134 -5.37 -0.73 -8.40
CA PHE A 134 -4.90 -2.02 -8.89
C PHE A 134 -4.86 -2.08 -10.43
N GLU A 135 -5.95 -1.64 -11.08
CA GLU A 135 -6.10 -1.63 -12.55
C GLU A 135 -5.11 -0.67 -13.23
N THR A 136 -4.68 0.38 -12.52
CA THR A 136 -3.76 1.40 -13.03
C THR A 136 -2.31 1.25 -12.55
N SER A 137 -1.99 0.14 -11.87
CA SER A 137 -0.67 -0.14 -11.29
C SER A 137 0.23 -1.04 -12.12
#